data_AF-A0A1N7C1M1-F1
#
_entry.id   AF-A0A1N7C1M1-F1
#
_cell.length_a   1.000
_cell.length_b   1.000
_cell.length_c   1.000
_cell.angle_alpha   90.00
_cell.angle_beta   90.00
_cell.angle_gamma   90.00
#
_symmetry.space_group_name_H-M   'P 1'
#
loop_
_entity.id
_entity.type
_entity.pdbx_description
1 polymer ?
#
loop_
_entity_poly.entity_id
_entity_poly.type
_entity_poly.pdbx_seq_one_letter_code
_entity_poly.pdbx_strand_id
1 'polypeptide(L)'
;MALSDIAEGLEVTTEQRNRGVATVDDTGRNLRERLETFADDLPCAADTAETILETHASGTSVGESARQSGVAPITAAKTLHLLGVHGVSPLPPMGHEIIRDWLSADLSRSEARALTGANETEFALATFIETHEPIAGAAEVVEGALTFGGDAAVRKRDALAETMSGVGDLF
;
A
#
# COMPACT_ATOMS: atom_id res chain seq x y z
N MET A 1 -1.81 -33.70 -44.35
CA MET A 1 -1.10 -32.58 -43.72
C MET A 1 -0.90 -32.93 -42.27
N ALA A 2 0.32 -33.33 -41.94
CA ALA A 2 0.75 -33.60 -40.59
C ALA A 2 1.33 -32.32 -39.98
N LEU A 3 1.39 -32.23 -38.65
CA LEU A 3 1.96 -31.08 -37.94
C LEU A 3 3.44 -30.82 -38.30
N SER A 4 4.14 -31.86 -38.80
CA SER A 4 5.50 -31.77 -39.36
C SER A 4 5.58 -30.85 -40.58
N ASP A 5 4.52 -30.80 -41.39
CA ASP A 5 4.49 -30.04 -42.65
C ASP A 5 4.33 -28.52 -42.39
N ILE A 6 3.98 -28.13 -41.16
CA ILE A 6 3.83 -26.72 -40.72
C ILE A 6 5.14 -26.19 -40.12
N ALA A 7 6.01 -27.06 -39.62
CA ALA A 7 7.26 -26.68 -38.96
C ALA A 7 8.45 -26.52 -39.92
N GLU A 8 8.29 -26.95 -41.18
CA GLU A 8 9.32 -26.86 -42.22
C GLU A 8 9.52 -25.39 -42.64
N GLY A 9 10.51 -24.73 -42.03
CA GLY A 9 10.86 -23.32 -42.28
C GLY A 9 10.81 -22.41 -41.05
N LEU A 10 10.44 -22.92 -39.87
CA LEU A 10 10.49 -22.17 -38.61
C LEU A 10 11.87 -22.30 -37.95
N GLU A 11 12.69 -21.26 -38.09
CA GLU A 11 13.96 -21.11 -37.38
C GLU A 11 13.78 -20.17 -36.18
N VAL A 12 14.13 -20.64 -34.97
CA VAL A 12 14.07 -19.82 -33.75
C VAL A 12 15.33 -18.96 -33.68
N THR A 13 15.19 -17.67 -33.96
CA THR A 13 16.32 -16.72 -34.02
C THR A 13 16.57 -15.98 -32.70
N THR A 14 15.71 -16.18 -31.69
CA THR A 14 15.80 -15.50 -30.39
C THR A 14 15.90 -16.50 -29.25
N GLU A 15 16.98 -16.43 -28.48
CA GLU A 15 17.14 -17.21 -27.25
C GLU A 15 16.36 -16.56 -26.10
N GLN A 16 15.54 -17.34 -25.39
CA GLN A 16 14.92 -16.87 -24.16
C GLN A 16 15.99 -16.69 -23.09
N ARG A 17 16.28 -15.44 -22.75
CA ARG A 17 17.12 -15.15 -21.58
C ARG A 17 16.31 -15.43 -20.33
N ASN A 18 16.72 -16.44 -19.58
CA ASN A 18 16.22 -16.69 -18.25
C ASN A 18 16.64 -15.54 -17.32
N ARG A 19 15.83 -14.47 -17.29
CA ARG A 19 15.86 -13.51 -16.19
C ARG A 19 15.25 -14.24 -15.00
N GLY A 20 16.09 -14.92 -14.24
CA GLY A 20 15.67 -15.50 -12.97
C GLY A 20 14.98 -14.41 -12.17
N VAL A 21 13.73 -14.67 -11.76
CA VAL A 21 13.04 -13.81 -10.81
C VAL A 21 13.83 -13.93 -9.51
N ALA A 22 14.27 -12.81 -8.95
CA ALA A 22 14.82 -12.80 -7.60
C ALA A 22 13.68 -13.25 -6.67
N THR A 23 13.68 -14.52 -6.29
CA THR A 23 12.81 -15.01 -5.22
C THR A 23 13.37 -14.44 -3.93
N VAL A 24 12.79 -13.33 -3.49
CA VAL A 24 12.99 -12.83 -2.13
C VAL A 24 12.45 -13.92 -1.20
N ASP A 25 13.33 -14.52 -0.41
CA ASP A 25 12.96 -15.47 0.62
C ASP A 25 12.31 -14.70 1.78
N ASP A 26 10.98 -14.56 1.70
CA ASP A 26 10.16 -13.84 2.69
C ASP A 26 9.57 -14.80 3.75
N THR A 27 10.30 -15.88 4.08
CA THR A 27 9.88 -16.86 5.11
C THR A 27 10.31 -16.48 6.53
N GLY A 28 10.90 -15.30 6.74
CA GLY A 28 11.68 -15.01 7.94
C GLY A 28 10.99 -14.30 9.10
N ARG A 29 10.02 -13.40 8.88
CA ARG A 29 9.42 -12.56 9.93
C ARG A 29 8.00 -12.13 9.59
N ASN A 30 7.11 -12.08 10.58
CA ASN A 30 5.79 -11.48 10.42
C ASN A 30 5.91 -9.96 10.16
N LEU A 31 4.86 -9.35 9.59
CA LEU A 31 4.87 -7.93 9.21
C LEU A 31 5.23 -7.02 10.40
N ARG A 32 4.69 -7.31 11.59
CA ARG A 32 5.05 -6.62 12.84
C ARG A 32 6.55 -6.54 13.10
N GLU A 33 7.25 -7.68 13.11
CA GLU A 33 8.70 -7.74 13.37
C GLU A 33 9.51 -6.98 12.33
N ARG A 34 9.00 -6.86 11.10
CA ARG A 34 9.61 -6.03 10.06
C ARG A 34 9.39 -4.55 10.35
N LEU A 35 8.17 -4.17 10.74
CA LEU A 35 7.80 -2.80 11.11
C LEU A 35 8.49 -2.29 12.38
N GLU A 36 8.86 -3.17 13.30
CA GLU A 36 9.65 -2.81 14.50
C GLU A 36 10.98 -2.14 14.14
N THR A 37 11.56 -2.44 12.98
CA THR A 37 12.78 -1.78 12.48
C THR A 37 12.58 -0.27 12.25
N PHE A 38 11.33 0.16 12.04
CA PHE A 38 10.95 1.54 11.75
C PHE A 38 10.17 2.20 12.91
N ALA A 39 10.09 1.55 14.08
CA ALA A 39 9.21 1.98 15.17
C ALA A 39 9.50 3.41 15.66
N ASP A 40 10.77 3.82 15.66
CA ASP A 40 11.18 5.17 16.09
C ASP A 40 10.78 6.27 15.09
N ASP A 41 10.56 5.91 13.82
CA ASP A 41 10.16 6.84 12.75
C ASP A 41 8.64 6.89 12.54
N LEU A 42 7.90 5.96 13.15
CA LEU A 42 6.44 5.86 13.02
C LEU A 42 5.71 6.66 14.10
N PRO A 43 4.54 7.25 13.78
CA PRO A 43 3.75 8.02 14.76
C PRO A 43 2.94 7.11 15.71
N CYS A 44 3.06 5.79 15.59
CA CYS A 44 2.39 4.80 16.42
C CYS A 44 3.26 3.53 16.53
N ALA A 45 2.93 2.66 17.48
CA ALA A 45 3.63 1.38 17.66
C ALA A 45 3.46 0.44 16.44
N ALA A 46 4.40 -0.49 16.27
CA ALA A 46 4.47 -1.37 15.10
C ALA A 46 3.23 -2.28 14.94
N ASP A 47 2.64 -2.75 16.05
CA ASP A 47 1.39 -3.54 16.05
C ASP A 47 0.18 -2.72 15.56
N THR A 48 0.15 -1.44 15.93
CA THR A 48 -0.87 -0.49 15.49
C THR A 48 -0.69 -0.16 14.01
N ALA A 49 0.55 0.05 13.57
CA ALA A 49 0.87 0.29 12.16
C ALA A 49 0.52 -0.92 11.27
N GLU A 50 0.81 -2.14 11.73
CA GLU A 50 0.40 -3.39 11.10
C GLU A 50 -1.13 -3.43 10.90
N THR A 51 -1.89 -3.17 11.97
CA THR A 51 -3.36 -3.17 11.91
C THR A 51 -3.88 -2.12 10.91
N ILE A 52 -3.32 -0.91 10.92
CA ILE A 52 -3.68 0.14 9.95
C ILE A 52 -3.45 -0.36 8.52
N LEU A 53 -2.28 -0.94 8.25
CA LEU A 53 -1.87 -1.37 6.92
C LEU A 53 -2.74 -2.53 6.41
N GLU A 54 -2.95 -3.57 7.21
CA GLU A 54 -3.77 -4.72 6.84
C GLU A 54 -5.21 -4.29 6.55
N THR A 55 -5.80 -3.50 7.45
CA THR A 55 -7.16 -3.01 7.28
C THR A 55 -7.26 -2.11 6.05
N HIS A 56 -6.30 -1.21 5.80
CA HIS A 56 -6.32 -0.34 4.63
C HIS A 56 -6.14 -1.12 3.32
N ALA A 57 -5.19 -2.06 3.27
CA ALA A 57 -4.94 -2.91 2.12
C ALA A 57 -6.12 -3.83 1.76
N SER A 58 -7.00 -4.14 2.72
CA SER A 58 -8.28 -4.81 2.46
C SER A 58 -9.32 -3.95 1.73
N GLY A 59 -8.99 -2.68 1.42
CA GLY A 59 -9.84 -1.74 0.69
C GLY A 59 -10.67 -0.81 1.57
N THR A 60 -10.36 -0.69 2.86
CA THR A 60 -11.06 0.24 3.76
C THR A 60 -10.50 1.66 3.67
N SER A 61 -11.31 2.65 4.02
CA SER A 61 -10.85 4.04 4.08
C SER A 61 -9.88 4.26 5.24
N VAL A 62 -9.02 5.27 5.14
CA VAL A 62 -8.06 5.64 6.20
C VAL A 62 -8.75 5.86 7.55
N GLY A 63 -9.93 6.49 7.56
CA GLY A 63 -10.70 6.71 8.78
C GLY A 63 -11.23 5.42 9.41
N GLU A 64 -11.60 4.43 8.60
CA GLU A 64 -11.99 3.10 9.07
C GLU A 64 -10.79 2.35 9.65
N SER A 65 -9.65 2.36 8.95
CA SER A 65 -8.42 1.75 9.42
C SER A 65 -7.94 2.35 10.75
N ALA A 66 -8.06 3.68 10.89
CA ALA A 66 -7.77 4.38 12.14
C ALA A 66 -8.70 3.95 13.28
N ARG A 67 -10.01 3.81 12.99
CA ARG A 67 -10.98 3.38 14.00
C ARG A 67 -10.69 1.96 14.50
N GLN A 68 -10.38 1.03 13.60
CA GLN A 68 -10.08 -0.36 13.96
C GLN A 68 -8.76 -0.51 14.73
N SER A 69 -7.79 0.36 14.48
CA SER A 69 -6.50 0.40 15.18
C SER A 69 -6.50 1.28 16.45
N GLY A 70 -7.62 1.96 16.75
CA GLY A 70 -7.75 2.77 17.97
C GLY A 70 -6.94 4.08 17.96
N VAL A 71 -6.57 4.60 16.78
CA VAL A 71 -5.83 5.87 16.65
C VAL A 71 -6.64 6.95 15.94
N ALA A 72 -6.15 8.18 16.00
CA ALA A 72 -6.72 9.28 15.24
C ALA A 72 -6.52 9.06 13.72
N PRO A 73 -7.48 9.46 12.86
CA PRO A 73 -7.34 9.35 11.40
C PRO A 73 -6.07 9.98 10.83
N ILE A 74 -5.62 11.10 11.41
CA ILE A 74 -4.37 11.75 10.98
C ILE A 74 -3.14 10.89 11.29
N THR A 75 -3.13 10.13 12.40
CA THR A 75 -2.04 9.20 12.73
C THR A 75 -1.99 8.09 11.69
N ALA A 76 -3.13 7.46 11.40
CA ALA A 76 -3.19 6.41 10.38
C ALA A 76 -2.74 6.92 9.00
N ALA A 77 -3.19 8.12 8.58
CA ALA A 77 -2.78 8.71 7.31
C ALA A 77 -1.26 8.94 7.23
N LYS A 78 -0.66 9.46 8.30
CA LYS A 78 0.80 9.67 8.39
C LYS A 78 1.57 8.37 8.37
N THR A 79 1.11 7.36 9.11
CA THR A 79 1.70 6.01 9.09
C THR A 79 1.68 5.44 7.68
N LEU A 80 0.53 5.47 7.00
CA LEU A 80 0.41 4.95 5.63
C LEU A 80 1.34 5.69 4.67
N HIS A 81 1.43 7.02 4.76
CA HIS A 81 2.37 7.82 3.96
C HIS A 81 3.84 7.41 4.19
N LEU A 82 4.26 7.32 5.46
CA LEU A 82 5.63 6.95 5.82
C LEU A 82 5.98 5.52 5.41
N LEU A 83 4.99 4.63 5.36
CA LEU A 83 5.15 3.27 4.86
C LEU A 83 5.09 3.17 3.33
N GLY A 84 5.00 4.29 2.61
CA GLY A 84 5.03 4.34 1.14
C GLY A 84 3.67 4.06 0.47
N VAL A 85 2.57 4.05 1.23
CA VAL A 85 1.24 3.84 0.65
C VAL A 85 0.78 5.11 -0.06
N HIS A 86 0.51 4.99 -1.36
CA HIS A 86 0.00 6.08 -2.19
C HIS A 86 -1.51 6.32 -2.01
N GLY A 87 -1.97 7.52 -2.33
CA GLY A 87 -3.40 7.86 -2.34
C GLY A 87 -3.99 8.22 -0.97
N VAL A 88 -3.15 8.46 0.04
CA VAL A 88 -3.57 8.85 1.40
C VAL A 88 -3.86 10.36 1.53
N SER A 89 -3.39 11.16 0.58
CA SER A 89 -3.62 12.60 0.57
C SER A 89 -5.10 12.94 0.34
N PRO A 90 -5.67 13.86 1.13
CA PRO A 90 -7.02 14.37 0.87
C PRO A 90 -7.06 15.40 -0.27
N LEU A 91 -5.91 15.98 -0.65
CA LEU A 91 -5.82 16.97 -1.71
C LEU A 91 -5.51 16.36 -3.08
N PRO A 92 -6.09 16.91 -4.17
CA PRO A 92 -5.70 16.57 -5.54
C PRO A 92 -4.30 17.11 -5.87
N PRO A 93 -3.68 16.69 -7.00
CA PRO A 93 -2.34 17.14 -7.39
C PRO A 93 -2.15 18.66 -7.40
N MET A 94 -3.13 19.41 -7.94
CA MET A 94 -3.11 20.89 -7.91
C MET A 94 -3.07 21.46 -6.49
N GLY A 95 -3.70 20.79 -5.53
CA GLY A 95 -3.66 21.18 -4.13
C GLY A 95 -2.25 21.09 -3.55
N HIS A 96 -1.47 20.07 -3.96
CA HIS A 96 -0.07 19.93 -3.55
C HIS A 96 0.84 20.99 -4.17
N GLU A 97 0.58 21.41 -5.40
CA GLU A 97 1.28 22.56 -6.00
C GLU A 97 1.08 23.82 -5.15
N ILE A 98 -0.15 24.10 -4.73
CA ILE A 98 -0.46 25.25 -3.85
C ILE A 98 0.25 25.12 -2.48
N ILE A 99 0.33 23.92 -1.91
CA ILE A 99 1.07 23.69 -0.66
C ILE A 99 2.57 23.98 -0.86
N ARG A 100 3.16 23.60 -1.99
CA ARG A 100 4.57 23.88 -2.32
C ARG A 100 4.84 25.37 -2.49
N ASP A 101 3.94 26.10 -3.14
CA ASP A 101 4.04 27.56 -3.26
C ASP A 101 3.99 28.23 -1.89
N TRP A 102 3.13 27.75 -0.99
CA TRP A 102 3.10 28.23 0.40
C TRP A 102 4.38 27.88 1.18
N LEU A 103 4.87 26.64 1.07
CA LEU A 103 6.11 26.21 1.72
C LEU A 103 7.33 26.99 1.23
N SER A 104 7.30 27.44 -0.02
CA SER A 104 8.34 28.29 -0.65
C SER A 104 8.17 29.78 -0.35
N ALA A 105 7.16 30.15 0.45
CA ALA A 105 6.78 31.52 0.80
C ALA A 105 6.31 32.39 -0.39
N ASP A 106 5.88 31.78 -1.49
CA ASP A 106 5.26 32.46 -2.63
C ASP A 106 3.77 32.76 -2.39
N LEU A 107 3.14 32.05 -1.44
CA LEU A 107 1.78 32.30 -0.97
C LEU A 107 1.74 32.47 0.55
N SER A 108 0.80 33.30 1.04
CA SER A 108 0.46 33.28 2.46
C SER A 108 -0.33 32.02 2.83
N ARG A 109 -0.29 31.64 4.11
CA ARG A 109 -1.10 30.50 4.63
C ARG A 109 -2.60 30.70 4.36
N SER A 110 -3.10 31.93 4.50
CA SER A 110 -4.51 32.25 4.23
C SER A 110 -4.89 32.05 2.77
N GLU A 111 -4.04 32.47 1.83
CA GLU A 111 -4.29 32.28 0.39
C GLU A 111 -4.25 30.80 0.02
N ALA A 112 -3.24 30.07 0.50
CA ALA A 112 -3.12 28.64 0.25
C ALA A 112 -4.33 27.84 0.78
N ARG A 113 -4.82 28.17 1.99
CA ARG A 113 -6.04 27.56 2.53
C ARG A 113 -7.28 27.90 1.72
N ALA A 114 -7.40 29.14 1.25
CA ALA A 114 -8.53 29.56 0.42
C ALA A 114 -8.52 28.86 -0.95
N LEU A 115 -7.36 28.72 -1.59
CA LEU A 115 -7.20 28.09 -2.90
C LEU A 115 -7.39 26.57 -2.86
N THR A 116 -6.87 25.91 -1.82
CA THR A 116 -7.05 24.46 -1.64
C THR A 116 -8.46 24.08 -1.19
N GLY A 117 -9.19 25.00 -0.53
CA GLY A 117 -10.47 24.69 0.11
C GLY A 117 -10.35 23.73 1.30
N ALA A 118 -9.12 23.44 1.75
CA ALA A 118 -8.82 22.44 2.75
C ALA A 118 -9.22 22.90 4.16
N ASN A 119 -9.79 21.98 4.93
CA ASN A 119 -9.89 22.17 6.37
C ASN A 119 -8.49 22.10 7.02
N GLU A 120 -8.39 22.45 8.32
CA GLU A 120 -7.09 22.51 9.00
C GLU A 120 -6.37 21.16 9.03
N THR A 121 -7.11 20.07 9.22
CA THR A 121 -6.56 18.71 9.27
C THR A 121 -6.06 18.26 7.91
N GLU A 122 -6.82 18.51 6.85
CA GLU A 122 -6.43 18.20 5.47
C GLU A 122 -5.19 18.98 5.06
N PHE A 123 -5.16 20.28 5.36
CA PHE A 123 -4.01 21.14 5.10
C PHE A 123 -2.76 20.66 5.85
N ALA A 124 -2.91 20.32 7.13
CA ALA A 124 -1.82 19.78 7.95
C ALA A 124 -1.31 18.43 7.44
N LEU A 125 -2.19 17.54 6.99
CA LEU A 125 -1.81 16.25 6.42
C LEU A 125 -1.09 16.42 5.07
N ALA A 126 -1.62 17.25 4.17
CA ALA A 126 -0.97 17.53 2.89
C ALA A 126 0.42 18.17 3.09
N THR A 127 0.52 19.11 4.05
CA THR A 127 1.82 19.69 4.45
C THR A 127 2.79 18.61 4.93
N PHE A 128 2.32 17.68 5.77
CA PHE A 128 3.15 16.58 6.25
C PHE A 128 3.66 15.71 5.09
N ILE A 129 2.76 15.36 4.16
CA ILE A 129 3.08 14.55 2.97
C ILE A 129 4.15 15.23 2.10
N GLU A 130 4.06 16.54 1.91
CA GLU A 130 5.03 17.31 1.10
C GLU A 130 6.37 17.54 1.79
N THR A 131 6.45 17.38 3.11
CA THR A 131 7.66 17.66 3.91
C THR A 131 8.37 16.42 4.42
N HIS A 132 7.73 15.25 4.34
CA HIS A 132 8.27 13.99 4.81
C HIS A 132 8.26 12.99 3.67
N GLU A 133 9.42 12.45 3.34
CA GLU A 133 9.50 11.32 2.41
C GLU A 133 9.08 10.02 3.10
N PRO A 134 8.58 9.02 2.36
CA PRO A 134 8.44 7.67 2.89
C PRO A 134 9.76 7.15 3.47
N ILE A 135 9.67 6.35 4.53
CA ILE A 135 10.84 5.76 5.18
C ILE A 135 11.53 4.83 4.18
N ALA A 136 12.84 5.00 4.02
CA ALA A 136 13.63 4.18 3.11
C ALA A 136 13.53 2.68 3.47
N GLY A 137 13.13 1.84 2.52
CA GLY A 137 12.96 0.41 2.72
C GLY A 137 11.58 -0.01 3.26
N ALA A 138 10.73 0.94 3.70
CA ALA A 138 9.42 0.60 4.26
C ALA A 138 8.42 0.17 3.18
N ALA A 139 8.46 0.80 2.00
CA ALA A 139 7.58 0.46 0.89
C ALA A 139 7.81 -0.99 0.42
N GLU A 140 9.06 -1.42 0.31
CA GLU A 140 9.44 -2.78 -0.08
C GLU A 140 8.99 -3.81 0.97
N VAL A 141 9.03 -3.43 2.26
CA VAL A 141 8.50 -4.26 3.34
C VAL A 141 6.99 -4.44 3.22
N VAL A 142 6.28 -3.35 2.97
CA VAL A 142 4.83 -3.35 2.77
C VAL A 142 4.43 -4.14 1.53
N GLU A 143 5.06 -3.89 0.37
CA GLU A 143 4.77 -4.60 -0.87
C GLU A 143 5.04 -6.10 -0.74
N GLY A 144 6.13 -6.49 -0.07
CA GLY A 144 6.41 -7.89 0.26
C GLY A 144 5.28 -8.53 1.08
N ALA A 145 4.86 -7.88 2.16
CA ALA A 145 3.78 -8.40 3.01
C ALA A 145 2.44 -8.50 2.28
N LEU A 146 2.10 -7.52 1.44
CA LEU A 146 0.84 -7.50 0.68
C LEU A 146 0.81 -8.52 -0.46
N THR A 147 1.95 -8.79 -1.09
CA THR A 147 2.08 -9.83 -2.14
C THR A 147 2.11 -11.24 -1.55
N PHE A 148 2.72 -11.41 -0.37
CA PHE A 148 2.75 -12.67 0.38
C PHE A 148 1.50 -12.91 1.25
N GLY A 149 0.50 -12.02 1.18
CA GLY A 149 -0.83 -12.13 1.80
C GLY A 149 -1.70 -13.29 1.30
N GLY A 150 -1.08 -14.43 0.96
CA GLY A 150 -1.71 -15.72 0.75
C GLY A 150 -2.59 -16.12 1.93
N ASP A 151 -2.32 -15.64 3.15
CA ASP A 151 -3.14 -15.94 4.32
C ASP A 151 -4.52 -15.26 4.31
N ALA A 152 -4.65 -14.04 3.76
CA ALA A 152 -5.94 -13.40 3.58
C ALA A 152 -6.74 -14.03 2.43
N ALA A 153 -6.06 -14.41 1.34
CA ALA A 153 -6.68 -15.14 0.24
C ALA A 153 -7.07 -16.58 0.62
N VAL A 154 -6.28 -17.24 1.47
CA VAL A 154 -6.55 -18.56 2.05
C VAL A 154 -7.69 -18.48 3.06
N ARG A 155 -7.67 -17.55 4.03
CA ARG A 155 -8.81 -17.32 4.94
C ARG A 155 -10.10 -16.98 4.21
N LYS A 156 -10.03 -16.18 3.14
CA LYS A 156 -11.20 -15.88 2.31
C LYS A 156 -11.68 -17.09 1.51
N ARG A 157 -10.76 -17.94 1.02
CA ARG A 157 -11.11 -19.23 0.38
C ARG A 157 -11.74 -20.18 1.39
N ASP A 158 -11.20 -20.29 2.59
CA ASP A 158 -11.70 -21.18 3.64
C ASP A 158 -13.09 -20.73 4.12
N ALA A 159 -13.27 -19.43 4.37
CA ALA A 159 -14.58 -18.87 4.72
C ALA A 159 -15.62 -19.04 3.58
N LEU A 160 -15.20 -18.94 2.32
CA LEU A 160 -16.08 -19.18 1.18
C LEU A 160 -16.39 -20.66 0.99
N ALA A 161 -15.40 -21.54 1.24
CA ALA A 161 -15.56 -22.99 1.19
C ALA A 161 -16.53 -23.47 2.28
N GLU A 162 -16.53 -22.87 3.47
CA GLU A 162 -17.50 -23.17 4.53
C GLU A 162 -18.94 -22.81 4.14
N THR A 163 -19.16 -21.83 3.25
CA THR A 163 -20.51 -21.44 2.78
C THR A 163 -20.98 -22.21 1.53
N MET A 164 -20.07 -22.89 0.84
CA MET A 164 -20.35 -23.66 -0.37
C MET A 164 -20.50 -25.13 0.01
N SER A 165 -21.71 -25.61 0.24
CA SER A 165 -21.97 -27.06 0.26
C SER A 165 -21.47 -27.65 -1.06
N GLY A 166 -20.49 -28.56 -0.96
CA GLY A 166 -19.88 -29.17 -2.12
C GLY A 166 -20.92 -29.93 -2.95
N VAL A 167 -20.70 -29.99 -4.27
CA VAL A 167 -21.54 -30.77 -5.20
C VAL A 167 -21.63 -32.27 -4.79
N GLY A 168 -20.76 -32.74 -3.88
CA GLY A 168 -20.80 -34.08 -3.29
C GLY A 168 -21.78 -34.28 -2.12
N ASP A 169 -22.37 -33.23 -1.54
CA ASP A 169 -23.40 -33.36 -0.48
C ASP A 169 -24.83 -33.54 -1.04
N LEU A 170 -24.96 -33.63 -2.36
CA LEU A 170 -26.23 -33.76 -3.10
C LEU A 170 -26.53 -35.19 -3.58
N PHE A 171 -25.84 -36.21 -3.07
CA PHE A 171 -26.07 -37.63 -3.41
C PHE A 171 -26.22 -38.53 -2.18
#